data_AF-A0A7S3E0F0-F1
#
_entry.id   AF-A0A7S3E0F0-F1
#
_cell.length_a   1.000
_cell.length_b   1.000
_cell.length_c   1.000
_cell.angle_alpha   90.00
_cell.angle_beta   90.00
_cell.angle_gamma   90.00
#
_symmetry.space_group_name_H-M   'P 1'
#
loop_
_entity.id
_entity.type
_entity.pdbx_description
1 polymer ?
#
loop_
_entity_poly.entity_id
_entity_poly.type
_entity_poly.pdbx_seq_one_letter_code
_entity_poly.pdbx_strand_id
1 'polypeptide(L)'
;DFWISDYLNQLIGDTVLDLQDAACLSWDEETDEIVPMPLGQIASVYYLGYQTARIYANHLHTSCSFGELFTIFCAAQEFHELPVRHNEDKVNESLHGDCRLPIETLPER
;
A
#
# COMPACT_ATOMS: atom_id res chain seq x y z
N ASP A 1 -1.67 -34.65 -6.98
CA ASP A 1 -1.73 -34.38 -5.54
C ASP A 1 -0.43 -33.81 -4.97
N PHE A 2 0.75 -34.40 -5.21
CA PHE A 2 2.04 -33.81 -4.76
C PHE A 2 2.30 -32.40 -5.30
N TRP A 3 2.20 -32.20 -6.62
CA TRP A 3 2.47 -30.92 -7.28
C TRP A 3 1.58 -29.77 -6.82
N ILE A 4 0.35 -30.09 -6.41
CA ILE A 4 -0.60 -29.09 -5.89
C ILE A 4 -0.15 -28.65 -4.50
N SER A 5 0.22 -29.60 -3.64
CA SER A 5 0.72 -29.27 -2.30
C SER A 5 2.02 -28.46 -2.36
N ASP A 6 2.94 -28.82 -3.25
CA ASP A 6 4.20 -28.11 -3.44
C ASP A 6 3.97 -26.66 -3.89
N TYR A 7 3.12 -26.48 -4.90
CA TYR A 7 2.73 -25.16 -5.40
C TYR A 7 2.05 -24.30 -4.32
N LEU A 8 1.10 -24.86 -3.56
CA LEU A 8 0.40 -24.12 -2.52
C LEU A 8 1.33 -23.73 -1.37
N ASN A 9 2.27 -24.60 -0.99
CA ASN A 9 3.27 -24.28 0.04
C ASN A 9 4.16 -23.12 -0.41
N GLN A 10 4.61 -23.14 -1.68
CA GLN A 10 5.37 -22.04 -2.25
C GLN A 10 4.56 -20.73 -2.24
N LEU A 11 3.31 -20.78 -2.71
CA LEU A 11 2.43 -19.61 -2.75
C LEU A 11 2.17 -19.03 -1.35
N ILE A 12 1.94 -19.89 -0.35
CA ILE A 12 1.78 -19.47 1.05
C ILE A 12 3.06 -18.80 1.55
N GLY A 13 4.23 -19.43 1.33
CA GLY A 13 5.52 -18.87 1.72
C GLY A 13 5.76 -17.49 1.11
N ASP A 14 5.58 -17.36 -0.20
CA ASP A 14 5.74 -16.08 -0.93
C ASP A 14 4.76 -15.02 -0.38
N THR A 15 3.52 -15.40 -0.09
CA THR A 15 2.50 -14.49 0.46
C THR A 15 2.84 -14.05 1.89
N VAL A 16 3.36 -14.95 2.73
CA VAL A 16 3.79 -14.60 4.10
C VAL A 16 4.92 -13.58 4.07
N LEU A 17 5.91 -13.78 3.18
CA LEU A 17 7.01 -12.82 2.99
C LEU A 17 6.49 -11.46 2.51
N ASP A 18 5.61 -11.44 1.51
CA ASP A 18 4.97 -10.22 1.01
C ASP A 18 4.24 -9.43 2.10
N LEU A 19 3.50 -10.13 2.97
CA LEU A 19 2.77 -9.53 4.09
C LEU A 19 3.69 -9.09 5.23
N GLN A 20 4.80 -9.79 5.45
CA GLN A 20 5.82 -9.41 6.42
C GLN A 20 6.53 -8.12 5.99
N ASP A 21 6.94 -8.03 4.72
CA ASP A 21 7.54 -6.84 4.10
C ASP A 21 6.61 -5.62 4.14
N ALA A 22 5.29 -5.85 4.09
CA ALA A 22 4.27 -4.81 4.24
C ALA A 22 3.96 -4.45 5.70
N ALA A 23 4.66 -5.05 6.67
CA ALA A 23 4.40 -4.92 8.11
C ALA A 23 2.96 -5.30 8.50
N CYS A 24 2.31 -6.20 7.75
CA CYS A 24 0.98 -6.70 8.03
C CYS A 24 0.99 -7.90 9.00
N LEU A 25 2.06 -8.68 9.01
CA LEU A 25 2.28 -9.78 9.96
C LEU A 25 3.75 -9.86 10.35
N SER A 26 4.03 -10.61 11.40
CA SER A 26 5.36 -11.11 11.72
C SER A 26 5.37 -12.62 11.64
N TRP A 27 6.40 -13.19 11.01
CA TRP A 27 6.65 -14.62 11.00
C TRP A 27 7.95 -14.91 11.75
N ASP A 28 7.89 -15.82 12.71
CA ASP A 28 9.03 -16.34 13.44
C ASP A 28 9.47 -17.66 12.79
N GLU A 29 10.61 -17.64 12.11
CA GLU A 29 11.16 -18.82 11.40
C GLU A 29 11.58 -19.96 12.35
N GLU A 30 11.89 -19.66 13.61
CA GLU A 30 12.32 -20.68 14.58
C GLU A 30 11.12 -21.46 15.13
N THR A 31 10.02 -20.75 15.41
CA THR A 31 8.80 -21.34 16.00
C THR A 31 7.71 -21.65 14.97
N ASP A 32 7.89 -21.18 13.73
CA ASP A 32 6.90 -21.17 12.65
C ASP A 32 5.59 -20.45 13.02
N GLU A 33 5.67 -19.49 13.95
CA GLU A 33 4.50 -18.73 14.41
C GLU A 33 4.25 -17.51 13.52
N ILE A 34 2.99 -17.33 13.11
CA ILE A 34 2.53 -16.15 12.36
C ILE A 34 1.60 -15.33 13.23
N VAL A 35 1.96 -14.07 13.46
CA VAL A 35 1.20 -13.14 14.30
C VAL A 35 0.79 -11.91 13.48
N PRO A 36 -0.50 -11.50 13.48
CA PRO A 36 -0.92 -10.29 12.79
C PRO A 36 -0.35 -9.05 13.49
N MET A 37 0.17 -8.12 12.69
CA MET A 37 0.62 -6.81 13.17
C MET A 37 -0.55 -5.81 13.20
N PRO A 38 -0.49 -4.72 14.00
CA PRO A 38 -1.55 -3.73 14.06
C PRO A 38 -1.93 -3.15 12.68
N LEU A 39 -0.95 -2.94 11.81
CA LEU A 39 -1.20 -2.44 10.46
C LEU A 39 -1.94 -3.47 9.59
N GLY A 40 -1.63 -4.77 9.74
CA GLY A 40 -2.39 -5.84 9.06
C GLY A 40 -3.81 -5.97 9.58
N GLN A 41 -4.04 -5.75 10.88
CA GLN A 41 -5.38 -5.70 11.45
C GLN A 41 -6.19 -4.54 10.87
N ILE A 42 -5.60 -3.34 10.79
CA ILE A 42 -6.22 -2.18 10.14
C ILE A 42 -6.52 -2.51 8.67
N ALA A 43 -5.55 -3.05 7.93
CA ALA A 43 -5.72 -3.37 6.53
C ALA A 43 -6.88 -4.36 6.31
N SER A 44 -6.96 -5.41 7.13
CA SER A 44 -8.04 -6.41 7.09
C SER A 44 -9.42 -5.81 7.41
N VAL A 45 -9.52 -4.99 8.45
CA VAL A 45 -10.80 -4.37 8.87
C VAL A 45 -11.33 -3.40 7.81
N TYR A 46 -10.43 -2.65 7.16
CA TYR A 46 -10.80 -1.61 6.20
C TYR A 46 -10.66 -2.04 4.73
N TYR A 47 -10.43 -3.32 4.45
CA TYR A 47 -10.25 -3.86 3.09
C TYR A 47 -9.17 -3.11 2.29
N LEU A 48 -8.07 -2.79 2.95
CA LEU A 48 -6.91 -2.14 2.34
C LEU A 48 -5.95 -3.20 1.77
N GLY A 49 -5.44 -2.98 0.57
CA GLY A 49 -4.38 -3.81 0.00
C GLY A 49 -3.09 -3.75 0.83
N TYR A 50 -2.37 -4.87 0.92
CA TYR A 50 -1.09 -4.93 1.65
C TYR A 50 -0.03 -4.01 1.03
N GLN A 51 -0.11 -3.76 -0.28
CA GLN A 51 0.76 -2.79 -0.96
C GLN A 51 0.50 -1.37 -0.47
N THR A 52 -0.76 -0.99 -0.23
CA THR A 52 -1.11 0.30 0.35
C THR A 52 -0.70 0.39 1.81
N ALA A 53 -0.89 -0.68 2.58
CA ALA A 53 -0.35 -0.76 3.94
C ALA A 53 1.17 -0.55 3.94
N ARG A 54 1.91 -1.17 3.02
CA ARG A 54 3.36 -0.99 2.85
C ARG A 54 3.73 0.46 2.53
N ILE A 55 3.00 1.12 1.62
CA ILE A 55 3.19 2.54 1.32
C ILE A 55 3.02 3.37 2.60
N TYR A 56 1.98 3.11 3.38
CA TYR A 56 1.70 3.83 4.62
C TYR A 56 2.78 3.58 5.69
N ALA A 57 3.20 2.32 5.90
CA ALA A 57 4.32 1.99 6.80
C ALA A 57 5.60 2.73 6.41
N ASN A 58 5.85 2.85 5.11
CA ASN A 58 7.06 3.46 4.57
C ASN A 58 7.01 4.98 4.46
N HIS A 59 5.86 5.65 4.58
CA HIS A 59 5.82 7.10 4.36
C HIS A 59 5.14 7.88 5.48
N LEU A 60 4.21 7.28 6.23
CA LEU A 60 3.57 7.98 7.34
C LEU A 60 4.56 8.15 8.51
N HIS A 61 4.60 9.36 9.05
CA HIS A 61 5.28 9.69 10.30
C HIS A 61 4.52 10.81 11.02
N THR A 62 4.84 11.02 12.30
CA THR A 62 4.13 11.95 13.19
C THR A 62 4.23 13.42 12.78
N SER A 63 5.20 13.76 11.93
CA SER A 63 5.46 15.12 11.46
C SER A 63 5.04 15.35 10.00
N CYS A 64 4.28 14.45 9.37
CA CYS A 64 3.76 14.70 8.03
C CYS A 64 2.88 15.96 8.03
N SER A 65 3.17 16.88 7.12
CA SER A 65 2.29 17.96 6.74
C SER A 65 1.03 17.42 6.07
N PHE A 66 0.00 18.27 5.96
CA PHE A 66 -1.23 17.89 5.26
C PHE A 66 -1.01 17.56 3.77
N GLY A 67 -0.08 18.26 3.10
CA GLY A 67 0.29 17.98 1.71
C GLY A 67 0.92 16.60 1.55
N GLU A 68 1.86 16.26 2.44
CA GLU A 68 2.50 14.93 2.46
C GLU A 68 1.47 13.83 2.76
N LEU A 69 0.59 14.02 3.76
CA LEU A 69 -0.47 13.05 4.06
C LEU A 69 -1.40 12.81 2.86
N PHE A 70 -1.80 13.88 2.18
CA PHE A 70 -2.66 13.79 1.01
C PHE A 70 -1.96 13.06 -0.15
N THR A 71 -0.67 13.35 -0.36
CA THR A 71 0.14 12.70 -1.38
C THR A 71 0.31 11.21 -1.11
N ILE A 72 0.59 10.83 0.15
CA ILE A 72 0.68 9.43 0.59
C ILE A 72 -0.65 8.71 0.38
N PHE A 73 -1.78 9.36 0.71
CA PHE A 73 -3.11 8.81 0.45
C PHE A 73 -3.35 8.57 -1.04
N CYS A 74 -3.02 9.53 -1.90
CA CYS A 74 -3.19 9.39 -3.35
C CYS A 74 -2.30 8.32 -3.99
N ALA A 75 -1.22 7.89 -3.33
CA ALA A 75 -0.34 6.82 -3.80
C ALA A 75 -0.86 5.41 -3.52
N ALA A 76 -2.00 5.27 -2.83
CA ALA A 76 -2.60 3.98 -2.54
C ALA A 76 -2.80 3.11 -3.81
N GLN A 77 -2.52 1.81 -3.68
CA GLN A 77 -2.59 0.84 -4.77
C GLN A 77 -4.00 0.75 -5.37
N GLU A 78 -5.04 1.05 -4.60
CA GLU A 78 -6.43 1.08 -5.03
C GLU A 78 -6.68 2.08 -6.19
N PHE A 79 -5.81 3.09 -6.35
CA PHE A 79 -5.91 4.07 -7.44
C PHE A 79 -5.04 3.71 -8.65
N HIS A 80 -4.24 2.64 -8.60
CA HIS A 80 -3.30 2.27 -9.66
C HIS A 80 -4.00 1.98 -11.02
N GLU A 81 -5.26 1.53 -10.98
CA GLU A 81 -6.05 1.25 -12.19
C GLU A 81 -6.76 2.47 -12.78
N LEU A 82 -6.52 3.68 -12.25
CA LEU A 82 -7.15 4.93 -12.70
C LEU A 82 -6.16 5.80 -13.50
N PRO A 83 -5.88 5.49 -14.77
CA PRO A 83 -4.97 6.29 -15.57
C PRO A 83 -5.60 7.63 -15.97
N VAL A 84 -4.75 8.64 -16.16
CA VAL A 84 -5.13 9.90 -16.81
C VAL A 84 -5.55 9.62 -18.25
N ARG A 85 -6.75 10.04 -18.64
CA ARG A 85 -7.26 9.81 -20.01
C ARG A 85 -6.82 10.95 -20.94
N HIS A 86 -6.55 10.63 -22.20
CA HIS A 86 -6.06 11.58 -23.22
C HIS A 86 -6.94 12.82 -23.47
N ASN A 87 -8.20 12.82 -23.02
CA ASN A 87 -9.13 13.93 -23.24
C ASN A 87 -9.53 14.64 -21.94
N GLU A 88 -8.75 14.43 -20.87
CA GLU A 88 -8.97 15.05 -19.57
C GLU A 88 -7.96 16.17 -19.26
N ASP A 89 -6.96 16.41 -20.12
CA ASP A 89 -5.88 17.38 -19.86
C ASP A 89 -6.39 18.76 -19.46
N LYS A 90 -7.32 19.33 -20.23
CA LYS A 90 -7.90 20.66 -19.96
C LYS A 90 -8.73 20.70 -18.67
N VAL A 91 -9.44 19.61 -18.37
CA VAL A 91 -10.26 19.50 -17.17
C VAL A 91 -9.36 19.37 -15.94
N ASN A 92 -8.32 18.55 -16.03
CA ASN A 92 -7.34 18.36 -14.98
C ASN A 92 -6.53 19.64 -14.72
N GLU A 93 -6.18 20.40 -15.76
CA GLU A 93 -5.53 21.71 -15.62
C GLU A 93 -6.44 22.73 -14.92
N SER A 94 -7.72 22.79 -15.29
CA SER A 94 -8.70 23.65 -14.60
C SER A 94 -8.87 23.26 -13.13
N LEU A 95 -9.03 21.95 -12.85
CA LEU A 95 -9.16 21.43 -11.49
C LEU A 95 -7.90 21.68 -10.66
N HIS A 96 -6.72 21.58 -11.28
CA HIS A 96 -5.46 21.91 -10.63
C HIS A 96 -5.40 23.38 -10.23
N GLY A 97 -5.84 24.30 -11.10
CA GLY A 97 -5.91 25.72 -10.80
C GLY A 97 -6.83 26.09 -9.63
N ASP A 98 -7.88 25.29 -9.40
CA ASP A 98 -8.81 25.45 -8.28
C ASP A 98 -8.31 24.78 -6.98
N CYS A 99 -7.30 23.91 -7.07
CA CYS A 99 -6.77 23.18 -5.93
C CYS A 99 -5.94 24.10 -5.03
N ARG A 100 -6.22 24.07 -3.72
CA ARG A 100 -5.47 24.86 -2.73
C ARG A 100 -4.13 24.25 -2.33
N LEU A 101 -3.95 22.96 -2.62
CA LEU A 101 -2.75 22.22 -2.29
C LEU A 101 -1.85 22.13 -3.52
N PRO A 102 -0.54 22.35 -3.38
CA PRO A 102 0.39 22.04 -4.45
C PRO A 102 0.36 20.53 -4.75
N ILE A 103 0.62 20.17 -6.01
CA ILE A 103 0.86 18.76 -6.36
C ILE A 103 2.27 18.43 -5.87
N GLU A 104 2.34 17.57 -4.87
CA GLU A 104 3.59 16.98 -4.39
C GLU A 104 3.72 15.57 -4.94
N THR A 105 4.93 15.17 -5.32
CA THR A 105 5.23 13.77 -5.64
C THR A 105 5.52 13.02 -4.35
N LEU A 106 5.26 11.72 -4.34
CA LEU A 106 5.63 10.88 -3.20
C LEU A 106 7.13 11.07 -2.92
N PRO A 107 7.54 11.42 -1.70
CA PRO A 107 8.95 11.64 -1.40
C PRO A 107 9.73 10.34 -1.57
N GLU A 108 10.85 10.41 -2.29
CA GLU A 108 11.82 9.30 -2.33
C GLU A 108 12.44 9.17 -0.93
N ARG A 109 12.35 7.99 -0.31
CA ARG A 109 13.07 7.66 0.93
C ARG A 109 14.44 7.07 0.63
#